data_AF-C9RFX6-F1
#
_entry.id   AF-C9RFX6-F1
#
_cell.length_a   1.000
_cell.length_b   1.000
_cell.length_c   1.000
_cell.angle_alpha   90.00
_cell.angle_beta   90.00
_cell.angle_gamma   90.00
#
_symmetry.space_group_name_H-M   'P 1'
#
loop_
_entity.id
_entity.type
_entity.pdbx_description
1 polymer ?
#
loop_
_entity_poly.entity_id
_entity_poly.type
_entity_poly.pdbx_seq_one_letter_code
_entity_poly.pdbx_strand_id
1 'polypeptide(L)'
;MRDLDIERVAELVLLKDVNFKDKEKVRDLLREYIKIKDEISYLDSILEDFENLDANLKHLKRDADIIKSTLPRLSKFTNIPFFMGLVKMLDTVEKINIEDLESVRWSINKEIEELSEKLKKIENELRAIIINESMNKLGTANLEEFLKYLENINFEEKEPTA
;
A
#
# COMPACT_ATOMS: atom_id res chain seq x y z
N MET A 1 -8.90 -17.43 -13.84
CA MET A 1 -8.90 -16.26 -14.74
C MET A 1 -7.80 -15.36 -14.29
N ARG A 2 -6.91 -14.90 -15.18
CA ARG A 2 -6.03 -13.77 -14.83
C ARG A 2 -6.95 -12.57 -14.70
N ASP A 3 -7.03 -11.96 -13.53
CA ASP A 3 -7.76 -10.71 -13.38
C ASP A 3 -7.15 -9.71 -14.36
N LEU A 4 -7.92 -9.38 -15.39
CA LEU A 4 -7.52 -8.38 -16.37
C LEU A 4 -7.36 -7.05 -15.62
N ASP A 5 -6.22 -6.40 -15.82
CA ASP A 5 -5.91 -5.15 -15.14
C ASP A 5 -6.88 -4.05 -15.59
N ILE A 6 -7.87 -3.76 -14.73
CA ILE A 6 -8.94 -2.82 -15.03
C ILE A 6 -8.41 -1.39 -15.17
N GLU A 7 -7.32 -1.07 -14.47
CA GLU A 7 -6.58 0.18 -14.57
C GLU A 7 -6.12 0.39 -16.02
N ARG A 8 -5.43 -0.61 -16.57
CA ARG A 8 -4.92 -0.59 -17.94
C ARG A 8 -6.03 -0.44 -18.98
N VAL A 9 -7.16 -1.13 -18.80
CA VAL A 9 -8.29 -1.00 -19.74
C VAL A 9 -8.92 0.38 -19.64
N ALA A 10 -9.10 0.91 -18.42
CA ALA A 10 -9.63 2.26 -18.20
C ALA A 10 -8.76 3.33 -18.87
N GLU A 11 -7.45 3.25 -18.69
CA GLU A 11 -6.48 4.14 -19.35
C GLU A 11 -6.61 4.10 -20.87
N LEU A 12 -6.63 2.89 -21.45
CA LEU A 12 -6.73 2.73 -22.89
C LEU A 12 -8.05 3.25 -23.45
N VAL A 13 -9.19 3.04 -22.75
CA VAL A 13 -10.47 3.64 -23.14
C VAL A 13 -10.37 5.16 -23.16
N LEU A 14 -9.82 5.77 -22.11
CA LEU A 14 -9.68 7.23 -22.00
C LEU A 14 -8.76 7.82 -23.09
N LEU A 15 -7.73 7.08 -23.49
CA LEU A 15 -6.73 7.50 -24.48
C LEU A 15 -7.19 7.27 -25.93
N LYS A 16 -7.82 6.14 -26.21
CA LYS A 16 -8.07 5.65 -27.58
C LYS A 16 -9.50 5.88 -28.05
N ASP A 17 -10.48 5.87 -27.15
CA ASP A 17 -11.87 6.10 -27.53
C ASP A 17 -12.24 7.58 -27.39
N VAL A 18 -12.02 8.33 -28.48
CA VAL A 18 -12.28 9.77 -28.55
C VAL A 18 -13.74 10.12 -28.28
N ASN A 19 -14.68 9.23 -28.64
CA ASN A 19 -16.12 9.45 -28.55
C ASN A 19 -16.74 8.80 -27.30
N PHE A 20 -15.90 8.34 -26.37
CA PHE A 20 -16.37 7.71 -25.15
C PHE A 20 -17.17 8.69 -24.27
N LYS A 21 -18.44 8.36 -24.03
CA LYS A 21 -19.39 9.26 -23.37
C LYS A 21 -19.11 9.47 -21.89
N ASP A 22 -18.68 8.41 -21.19
CA ASP A 22 -18.44 8.44 -19.74
C ASP A 22 -16.99 8.79 -19.38
N LYS A 23 -16.29 9.51 -20.27
CA LYS A 23 -14.86 9.84 -20.13
C LYS A 23 -14.52 10.58 -18.84
N GLU A 24 -15.36 11.54 -18.44
CA GLU A 24 -15.13 12.28 -17.19
C GLU A 24 -15.27 11.39 -15.98
N LYS A 25 -16.34 10.58 -15.96
CA LYS A 25 -16.63 9.65 -14.88
C LYS A 25 -15.52 8.60 -14.70
N VAL A 26 -15.06 7.98 -15.78
CA VAL A 26 -13.96 6.99 -15.72
C VAL A 26 -12.65 7.64 -15.27
N ARG A 27 -12.36 8.87 -15.72
CA ARG A 27 -11.17 9.61 -15.29
C ARG A 27 -11.19 9.92 -13.79
N ASP A 28 -12.33 10.33 -13.24
CA ASP A 28 -12.45 10.61 -11.81
C ASP A 28 -12.36 9.33 -10.98
N LEU A 29 -13.03 8.26 -11.40
CA LEU A 29 -12.94 6.94 -10.76
C LEU A 29 -11.51 6.38 -10.81
N LEU A 30 -10.81 6.51 -11.94
CA LEU A 30 -9.43 6.04 -12.08
C LEU A 30 -8.46 6.84 -11.19
N ARG A 31 -8.65 8.15 -11.06
CA ARG A 31 -7.89 8.97 -10.11
C ARG A 31 -8.12 8.53 -8.68
N GLU A 32 -9.36 8.27 -8.31
CA GLU A 32 -9.69 7.80 -6.96
C GLU A 32 -9.13 6.40 -6.71
N TYR A 33 -9.19 5.51 -7.70
CA TYR A 33 -8.61 4.17 -7.68
C TYR A 33 -7.10 4.22 -7.38
N ILE A 34 -6.34 4.99 -8.16
CA ILE A 34 -4.89 5.13 -7.98
C ILE A 34 -4.58 5.71 -6.60
N LYS A 35 -5.29 6.77 -6.18
CA LYS A 35 -5.09 7.38 -4.87
C LYS A 35 -5.27 6.39 -3.72
N ILE A 36 -6.32 5.56 -3.77
CA ILE A 36 -6.58 4.58 -2.71
C ILE A 36 -5.53 3.45 -2.74
N LYS A 37 -5.13 3.00 -3.93
CA LYS A 37 -4.08 1.98 -4.10
C LYS A 37 -2.74 2.46 -3.53
N ASP A 38 -2.37 3.71 -3.78
CA ASP A 38 -1.16 4.34 -3.23
C ASP A 38 -1.22 4.44 -1.70
N GLU A 39 -2.38 4.84 -1.15
CA GLU A 39 -2.58 4.94 0.30
C GLU A 39 -2.46 3.56 0.97
N ILE A 40 -3.09 2.52 0.41
CA ILE A 40 -2.96 1.15 0.92
C ILE A 40 -1.50 0.72 0.91
N SER A 41 -0.78 0.94 -0.19
CA SER A 41 0.63 0.57 -0.30
C SER A 41 1.51 1.32 0.72
N TYR A 42 1.19 2.58 1.02
CA TYR A 42 1.88 3.35 2.04
C TYR A 42 1.61 2.78 3.44
N LEU A 43 0.36 2.47 3.78
CA LEU A 43 0.00 1.88 5.07
C LEU A 43 0.62 0.48 5.26
N ASP A 44 0.70 -0.34 4.21
CA ASP A 44 1.40 -1.62 4.23
C ASP A 44 2.89 -1.44 4.54
N SER A 45 3.55 -0.43 3.95
CA SER A 45 4.96 -0.14 4.23
C SER A 45 5.18 0.29 5.69
N ILE A 46 4.23 1.04 6.26
CA ILE A 46 4.26 1.40 7.67
C ILE A 46 4.13 0.15 8.54
N LEU A 47 3.26 -0.80 8.19
CA LEU A 47 3.12 -2.05 8.94
C LEU A 47 4.42 -2.87 8.94
N GLU A 48 5.14 -2.91 7.82
CA GLU A 48 6.46 -3.54 7.75
C GLU A 48 7.48 -2.86 8.69
N ASP A 49 7.49 -1.52 8.72
CA ASP A 49 8.32 -0.74 9.65
C ASP A 49 7.95 -1.03 11.12
N PHE A 50 6.66 -1.21 11.43
CA PHE A 50 6.20 -1.61 12.77
C PHE A 50 6.71 -3.00 13.17
N GLU A 51 6.65 -3.98 12.27
CA GLU A 51 7.15 -5.34 12.54
C GLU A 51 8.66 -5.33 12.80
N ASN A 52 9.40 -4.56 12.00
CA ASN A 52 10.84 -4.37 12.18
C ASN A 52 11.15 -3.69 13.53
N LEU A 53 10.39 -2.66 13.89
CA LEU A 53 10.55 -1.96 15.16
C LEU A 53 10.24 -2.86 16.36
N ASP A 54 9.14 -3.62 16.32
CA ASP A 54 8.76 -4.55 17.38
C ASP A 54 9.82 -5.62 17.62
N ALA A 55 10.32 -6.24 16.54
CA ALA A 55 11.41 -7.21 16.62
C ALA A 55 12.67 -6.60 17.24
N ASN A 56 13.08 -5.42 16.77
CA ASN A 56 14.26 -4.73 17.28
C ASN A 56 14.12 -4.34 18.76
N LEU A 57 12.94 -3.87 19.19
CA LEU A 57 12.67 -3.55 20.59
C LEU A 57 12.70 -4.78 21.49
N LYS A 58 12.16 -5.91 21.04
CA LYS A 58 12.23 -7.19 21.77
C LYS A 58 13.68 -7.67 21.92
N HIS A 59 14.48 -7.57 20.86
CA HIS A 59 15.92 -7.88 20.93
C HIS A 59 16.67 -6.95 21.88
N LEU A 60 16.43 -5.65 21.78
CA LEU A 60 17.07 -4.65 22.63
C LEU A 60 16.76 -4.86 24.12
N LYS A 61 15.51 -5.20 24.46
CA LYS A 61 15.14 -5.54 25.85
C LYS A 61 15.87 -6.78 26.36
N ARG A 62 15.90 -7.84 25.55
CA ARG A 62 16.61 -9.08 25.90
C ARG A 62 18.11 -8.83 26.12
N ASP A 63 18.73 -8.05 25.25
CA ASP A 63 20.15 -7.72 25.36
C ASP A 63 20.41 -6.84 26.60
N ALA A 64 19.49 -5.91 26.89
CA ALA A 64 19.56 -5.09 28.09
C ALA A 64 19.53 -5.95 29.38
N ASP A 65 18.62 -6.94 29.45
CA ASP A 65 18.53 -7.88 30.57
C ASP A 65 19.84 -8.68 30.75
N ILE A 66 20.42 -9.18 29.65
CA ILE A 66 21.68 -9.92 29.65
C ILE A 66 22.81 -9.04 30.18
N ILE A 67 22.94 -7.82 29.66
CA ILE A 67 23.96 -6.86 30.09
C ILE A 67 23.78 -6.56 31.58
N LYS A 68 22.55 -6.28 32.04
CA LYS A 68 22.24 -5.96 33.44
C LYS A 68 22.59 -7.09 34.39
N SER A 69 22.46 -8.35 33.96
CA SER A 69 22.89 -9.52 34.75
C SER A 69 24.42 -9.70 34.79
N THR A 70 25.12 -9.27 33.75
CA THR A 70 26.56 -9.52 33.56
C THR A 70 27.43 -8.38 34.10
N LEU A 71 26.98 -7.13 33.92
CA LEU A 71 27.70 -5.91 34.31
C LEU A 71 28.09 -5.91 35.79
N PRO A 72 27.22 -6.28 36.76
CA PRO A 72 27.59 -6.34 38.18
C PRO A 72 28.59 -7.45 38.52
N ARG A 73 28.67 -8.50 37.68
CA ARG A 73 29.67 -9.57 37.85
C ARG A 73 31.04 -9.09 37.39
N LEU A 74 31.09 -8.36 36.27
CA LEU A 74 32.32 -7.79 35.73
C LEU A 74 32.87 -6.64 36.58
N SER A 75 32.02 -5.82 37.18
CA SER A 75 32.45 -4.70 38.04
C SER A 75 33.23 -5.15 39.29
N LYS A 76 33.16 -6.44 39.66
CA LYS A 76 33.98 -7.03 40.72
C LYS A 76 35.46 -7.17 40.33
N PHE A 77 35.77 -7.24 39.04
CA PHE A 77 37.10 -7.51 38.51
C PHE A 77 37.71 -6.33 37.77
N THR A 78 36.89 -5.33 37.42
CA THR A 78 37.34 -4.12 36.73
C THR A 78 36.50 -2.91 37.14
N ASN A 79 37.12 -1.74 37.21
CA ASN A 79 36.37 -0.49 37.39
C ASN A 79 35.68 -0.15 36.06
N ILE A 80 34.35 -0.11 36.06
CA ILE A 80 33.55 0.24 34.88
C ILE A 80 33.18 1.73 34.99
N PRO A 81 33.75 2.60 34.14
CA PRO A 81 33.36 4.01 34.10
C PRO A 81 31.87 4.13 33.84
N PHE A 82 31.22 5.09 34.50
CA PHE A 82 29.78 5.36 34.33
C PHE A 82 28.85 4.17 34.61
N PHE A 83 29.27 3.19 35.44
CA PHE A 83 28.49 2.00 35.78
C PHE A 83 27.02 2.29 36.13
N MET A 84 26.77 3.24 37.04
CA MET A 84 25.39 3.61 37.42
C MET A 84 24.62 4.30 36.28
N GLY A 85 25.32 4.98 35.37
CA GLY A 85 24.71 5.53 34.16
C GLY A 85 24.23 4.43 33.21
N LEU A 86 25.07 3.40 33.01
CA LEU A 86 24.73 2.24 32.20
C LEU A 86 23.53 1.48 32.80
N VAL A 87 23.51 1.22 34.10
CA VAL A 87 22.37 0.56 34.76
C VAL A 87 21.07 1.34 34.55
N LYS A 88 21.10 2.66 34.71
CA LYS A 88 19.92 3.51 34.47
C LYS A 88 19.45 3.47 33.01
N MET A 89 20.37 3.46 32.04
CA MET A 89 20.03 3.33 30.63
C MET A 89 19.34 1.99 30.34
N LEU A 90 19.82 0.90 30.91
CA LEU A 90 19.22 -0.43 30.79
C LEU A 90 17.81 -0.47 31.42
N ASP A 91 17.64 0.15 32.59
CA ASP A 91 16.33 0.30 33.24
C ASP A 91 15.34 1.09 32.37
N THR A 92 15.81 2.08 31.61
CA THR A 92 14.97 2.83 30.67
C THR A 92 14.53 1.97 29.50
N VAL A 93 15.42 1.13 28.95
CA VAL A 93 15.10 0.21 27.84
C VAL A 93 14.06 -0.83 28.25
N GLU A 94 14.18 -1.41 29.45
CA GLU A 94 13.19 -2.37 29.98
C GLU A 94 11.78 -1.77 30.04
N LYS A 95 11.69 -0.48 30.39
CA LYS A 95 10.43 0.27 30.56
C LYS A 95 9.77 0.71 29.26
N ILE A 96 10.40 0.51 28.10
CA ILE A 96 9.76 0.84 26.82
C ILE A 96 8.47 0.03 26.69
N ASN A 97 7.32 0.70 26.60
CA ASN A 97 6.05 0.01 26.37
C ASN A 97 5.94 -0.35 24.89
N ILE A 98 5.68 -1.62 24.60
CA ILE A 98 5.44 -2.12 23.23
C ILE A 98 3.96 -2.43 22.98
N GLU A 99 3.13 -2.44 24.03
CA GLU A 99 1.69 -2.73 23.91
C GLU A 99 0.95 -1.67 23.10
N ASP A 100 1.39 -0.42 23.17
CA ASP A 100 0.82 0.68 22.39
C ASP A 100 1.03 0.49 20.88
N LEU A 101 2.04 -0.28 20.46
CA LEU A 101 2.29 -0.59 19.05
C LEU A 101 1.21 -1.48 18.45
N GLU A 102 0.65 -2.42 19.23
CA GLU A 102 -0.42 -3.30 18.75
C GLU A 102 -1.74 -2.54 18.50
N SER A 103 -2.04 -1.53 19.32
CA SER A 103 -3.21 -0.66 19.11
C SER A 103 -3.08 0.13 17.80
N VAL A 104 -1.89 0.66 17.52
CA VAL A 104 -1.61 1.37 16.27
C VAL A 104 -1.67 0.40 15.07
N ARG A 105 -1.05 -0.77 15.20
CA ARG A 105 -1.11 -1.84 14.19
C ARG A 105 -2.54 -2.21 13.83
N TRP A 106 -3.39 -2.41 14.84
CA TRP A 106 -4.80 -2.72 14.63
C TRP A 106 -5.52 -1.59 13.89
N SER A 107 -5.26 -0.33 14.26
CA SER A 107 -5.88 0.84 13.63
C SER A 107 -5.52 0.94 12.15
N ILE A 108 -4.24 0.72 11.81
CA ILE A 108 -3.77 0.75 10.41
C ILE A 108 -4.39 -0.40 9.60
N ASN A 109 -4.44 -1.62 10.16
CA ASN A 109 -5.08 -2.75 9.46
C ASN A 109 -6.57 -2.48 9.17
N LYS A 110 -7.28 -1.87 10.13
CA LYS A 110 -8.67 -1.49 9.93
C LYS A 110 -8.84 -0.46 8.82
N GLU A 111 -7.95 0.53 8.77
CA GLU A 111 -7.95 1.54 7.70
C GLU A 111 -7.69 0.91 6.32
N ILE A 112 -6.73 -0.01 6.23
CA ILE A 112 -6.48 -0.79 5.01
C ILE A 112 -7.72 -1.59 4.59
N GLU A 113 -8.42 -2.21 5.53
CA GLU A 113 -9.66 -2.96 5.26
C GLU A 113 -10.74 -2.04 4.67
N GLU A 114 -11.00 -0.89 5.30
CA GLU A 114 -11.98 0.10 4.84
C GLU A 114 -11.61 0.67 3.45
N LEU A 115 -10.33 0.97 3.22
CA LEU A 115 -9.82 1.42 1.93
C LEU A 115 -9.94 0.32 0.86
N SER A 116 -9.68 -0.93 1.21
CA SER A 116 -9.80 -2.08 0.30
C SER A 116 -11.24 -2.32 -0.13
N GLU A 117 -12.19 -2.19 0.79
CA GLU A 117 -13.62 -2.24 0.45
C GLU A 117 -14.01 -1.10 -0.51
N LYS A 118 -13.47 0.10 -0.27
CA LYS A 118 -13.71 1.27 -1.13
C LYS A 118 -13.12 1.07 -2.52
N LEU A 119 -11.89 0.59 -2.61
CA LEU A 119 -11.19 0.26 -3.86
C LEU A 119 -12.01 -0.73 -4.68
N LYS A 120 -12.50 -1.81 -4.03
CA LYS A 120 -13.34 -2.82 -4.67
C LYS A 120 -14.64 -2.26 -5.23
N LYS A 121 -15.27 -1.30 -4.56
CA LYS A 121 -16.47 -0.61 -5.08
C LYS A 121 -16.14 0.17 -6.35
N ILE A 122 -15.02 0.91 -6.35
CA ILE A 122 -14.55 1.67 -7.51
C ILE A 122 -14.19 0.74 -8.67
N GLU A 123 -13.49 -0.37 -8.42
CA GLU A 123 -13.18 -1.37 -9.45
C GLU A 123 -14.43 -1.93 -10.10
N ASN A 124 -15.46 -2.27 -9.30
CA ASN A 124 -16.72 -2.77 -9.83
C ASN A 124 -17.43 -1.72 -10.69
N GLU A 125 -17.38 -0.44 -10.29
CA GLU A 125 -17.97 0.64 -11.07
C GLU A 125 -17.22 0.87 -12.39
N LEU A 126 -15.88 0.90 -12.35
CA LEU A 126 -15.03 0.95 -13.54
C LEU A 126 -15.32 -0.24 -14.48
N ARG A 127 -15.38 -1.46 -13.94
CA ARG A 127 -15.73 -2.69 -14.69
C ARG A 127 -17.09 -2.55 -15.36
N ALA A 128 -18.12 -2.08 -14.66
CA ALA A 128 -19.46 -1.94 -15.23
C ALA A 128 -19.48 -0.95 -16.40
N ILE A 129 -18.82 0.21 -16.26
CA ILE A 129 -18.75 1.22 -17.32
C ILE A 129 -18.01 0.66 -18.54
N ILE A 130 -16.85 0.03 -18.32
CA ILE A 130 -16.02 -0.53 -19.40
C ILE A 130 -16.73 -1.68 -20.12
N ILE A 131 -17.44 -2.55 -19.39
CA ILE A 131 -18.26 -3.62 -19.99
C ILE A 131 -19.36 -3.03 -20.87
N ASN A 132 -20.05 -1.98 -20.41
CA ASN A 132 -21.06 -1.32 -21.22
C ASN A 132 -20.45 -0.73 -22.50
N GLU A 133 -19.26 -0.13 -22.41
CA GLU A 133 -18.58 0.39 -23.60
C GLU A 133 -18.15 -0.72 -24.56
N SER A 134 -17.61 -1.82 -24.04
CA SER A 134 -17.29 -3.01 -24.83
C SER A 134 -18.51 -3.56 -25.57
N MET A 135 -19.66 -3.64 -24.88
CA MET A 135 -20.92 -4.06 -25.49
C MET A 135 -21.36 -3.09 -26.59
N ASN A 136 -21.22 -1.78 -26.38
CA ASN A 136 -21.58 -0.77 -27.37
C ASN A 136 -20.69 -0.82 -28.63
N LYS A 137 -19.39 -1.11 -28.48
CA LYS A 137 -18.41 -1.07 -29.58
C LYS A 137 -18.28 -2.39 -30.32
N LEU A 138 -18.33 -3.50 -29.59
CA LEU A 138 -18.01 -4.84 -30.08
C LEU A 138 -19.17 -5.83 -29.94
N GLY A 139 -20.23 -5.49 -29.20
CA GLY A 139 -21.34 -6.43 -28.94
C GLY A 139 -20.97 -7.56 -27.96
N THR A 140 -19.85 -7.45 -27.24
CA THR A 140 -19.34 -8.47 -26.32
C THR A 140 -19.00 -7.85 -24.97
N ALA A 141 -19.19 -8.60 -23.89
CA ALA A 141 -18.76 -8.22 -22.54
C ALA A 141 -17.35 -8.73 -22.22
N ASN A 142 -16.68 -9.37 -23.19
CA ASN A 142 -15.35 -9.92 -23.03
C ASN A 142 -14.29 -8.81 -23.01
N LEU A 143 -13.79 -8.50 -21.82
CA LEU A 143 -12.78 -7.46 -21.63
C LEU A 143 -11.44 -7.77 -22.32
N GLU A 144 -11.08 -9.03 -22.55
CA GLU A 144 -9.85 -9.39 -23.31
C GLU A 144 -9.99 -9.01 -24.79
N GLU A 145 -11.16 -9.23 -25.37
CA GLU A 145 -11.47 -8.81 -26.75
C GLU A 145 -11.50 -7.29 -26.85
N PHE A 146 -12.08 -6.63 -25.85
CA PHE A 146 -12.11 -5.17 -25.78
C PHE A 146 -10.73 -4.55 -25.65
N LEU A 147 -9.87 -5.12 -24.79
CA LEU A 147 -8.49 -4.68 -24.66
C LEU A 147 -7.75 -4.78 -26.00
N LYS A 148 -7.84 -5.93 -26.69
CA LYS A 148 -7.24 -6.10 -28.03
C LYS A 148 -7.79 -5.11 -29.03
N TYR A 149 -9.09 -4.82 -28.99
CA TYR A 149 -9.68 -3.81 -29.85
C TYR A 149 -9.06 -2.42 -29.60
N LEU A 150 -9.00 -1.98 -28.33
CA LEU A 150 -8.42 -0.68 -27.96
C LEU A 150 -6.94 -0.58 -28.33
N GLU A 151 -6.16 -1.66 -28.17
CA GLU A 151 -4.75 -1.72 -28.56
C GLU A 151 -4.54 -1.55 -30.08
N ASN A 152 -5.50 -2.01 -30.89
CA ASN A 152 -5.43 -1.93 -32.35
C ASN A 152 -5.99 -0.63 -32.94
N ILE A 153 -6.53 0.28 -32.12
CA ILE A 153 -6.93 1.62 -32.57
C ILE A 153 -5.66 2.45 -32.82
N ASN A 154 -5.30 2.59 -34.10
CA ASN A 154 -4.23 3.49 -34.55
C ASN A 154 -4.62 4.95 -34.28
N PHE A 155 -3.69 5.73 -33.72
CA PHE A 155 -3.80 7.18 -33.72
C PHE A 155 -3.65 7.65 -35.18
N GLU A 156 -4.74 8.03 -35.83
CA GLU A 156 -4.62 8.97 -36.93
C GLU A 156 -4.25 10.32 -36.30
N GLU A 157 -2.96 10.65 -36.29
CA GLU A 157 -2.51 12.03 -36.10
C GLU A 157 -3.23 12.88 -37.16
N LYS A 158 -4.24 13.63 -36.75
CA LYS A 158 -4.66 14.78 -37.55
C LYS A 158 -3.51 15.78 -37.48
N GLU A 159 -2.63 15.74 -38.47
CA GLU A 159 -1.71 16.84 -38.75
C GLU A 159 -2.52 18.16 -38.75
N PRO A 160 -2.08 19.19 -38.01
CA PRO A 160 -2.68 20.50 -38.14
C PRO A 160 -2.34 21.01 -39.55
N THR A 161 -3.35 21.11 -40.41
CA THR A 161 -3.23 21.80 -41.69
C THR A 161 -2.73 23.23 -41.46
N ALA A 162 -1.63 23.55 -42.13
CA ALA A 162 -0.87 24.80 -42.10
C ALA A 162 -1.71 26.06 -42.35
#